data_AF-A0A376BFM6-F1
#
_entry.id   AF-A0A376BFM6-F1
#
_cell.length_a   1.000
_cell.length_b   1.000
_cell.length_c   1.000
_cell.angle_alpha   90.00
_cell.angle_beta   90.00
_cell.angle_gamma   90.00
#
_symmetry.space_group_name_H-M   'P 1'
#
loop_
_entity.id
_entity.type
_entity.pdbx_description
1 polymer ?
#
loop_
_entity_poly.entity_id
_entity_poly.type
_entity_poly.pdbx_seq_one_letter_code
_entity_poly.pdbx_strand_id
1 'polypeptide(L)'
;MDLQIQQLLNDWKKNMNNVFLYNEILSQYKGECDNYWSDFLIIKAIEKIDDFSNNDWDCLLMDLSHQNKNELWYLAFFDTLSEVENYQYALICCITIFHKMTHSVKVEIINTINAILANHSNQVDINIINQIKNIANLFQPQSELEKIVLNSLYLKLNKQT
;
A
#
# COMPACT_ATOMS: atom_id res chain seq x y z
N MET A 1 -5.31 28.75 -25.89
CA MET A 1 -5.04 27.78 -24.81
C MET A 1 -6.20 26.82 -24.81
N ASP A 2 -5.93 25.58 -25.19
CA ASP A 2 -6.95 24.62 -25.62
C ASP A 2 -7.88 24.20 -24.47
N LEU A 3 -9.18 24.11 -24.72
CA LEU A 3 -10.18 23.66 -23.73
C LEU A 3 -9.82 22.27 -23.15
N GLN A 4 -9.24 21.41 -24.00
CA GLN A 4 -8.72 20.10 -23.59
C GLN A 4 -7.56 20.20 -22.60
N ILE A 5 -6.64 21.16 -22.79
CA ILE A 5 -5.51 21.39 -21.88
C ILE A 5 -6.01 21.88 -20.52
N GLN A 6 -7.02 22.75 -20.49
CA GLN A 6 -7.60 23.23 -19.23
C GLN A 6 -8.30 22.12 -18.46
N GLN A 7 -9.02 21.24 -19.15
CA GLN A 7 -9.69 20.11 -18.52
C GLN A 7 -8.68 19.13 -17.92
N LEU A 8 -7.63 18.76 -18.67
CA LEU A 8 -6.54 17.92 -18.16
C LEU A 8 -5.86 18.53 -16.92
N LEU A 9 -5.63 19.85 -16.91
CA LEU A 9 -5.07 20.55 -15.74
C LEU A 9 -5.99 20.52 -14.52
N ASN A 10 -7.30 20.62 -14.73
CA ASN A 10 -8.28 20.56 -13.64
C ASN A 10 -8.39 19.14 -13.06
N ASP A 11 -8.39 18.13 -13.92
CA ASP A 11 -8.41 16.73 -13.50
C ASP A 11 -7.15 16.38 -12.72
N TRP A 12 -5.98 16.83 -13.19
CA TRP A 12 -4.71 16.61 -12.47
C TRP A 12 -4.69 17.28 -11.09
N LYS A 13 -5.18 18.52 -10.98
CA LYS A 13 -5.31 19.22 -9.69
C LYS A 13 -6.25 18.50 -8.74
N LYS A 14 -7.38 17.98 -9.24
CA LYS A 14 -8.34 17.21 -8.45
C LYS A 14 -7.67 15.95 -7.89
N ASN A 15 -6.94 15.22 -8.73
CA ASN A 15 -6.32 13.96 -8.30
C ASN A 15 -5.23 14.19 -7.26
N MET A 16 -4.41 15.23 -7.46
CA MET A 16 -3.44 15.66 -6.45
C MET A 16 -4.10 16.04 -5.13
N ASN A 17 -5.28 16.67 -5.17
CA ASN A 17 -6.01 17.01 -3.95
C ASN A 17 -6.51 15.77 -3.19
N ASN A 18 -6.93 14.71 -3.89
CA ASN A 18 -7.31 13.45 -3.24
C ASN A 18 -6.14 12.78 -2.53
N VAL A 19 -4.99 12.68 -3.21
CA VAL A 19 -3.75 12.14 -2.63
C VAL A 19 -3.26 13.01 -1.47
N PHE A 20 -3.39 14.33 -1.58
CA PHE A 20 -3.06 15.25 -0.49
C PHE A 20 -3.92 15.02 0.76
N LEU A 21 -5.25 14.96 0.61
CA LEU A 21 -6.16 14.70 1.73
C LEU A 21 -5.89 13.35 2.39
N TYR A 22 -5.61 12.32 1.59
CA TYR A 22 -5.22 11.02 2.11
C TYR A 22 -3.91 11.10 2.91
N ASN A 23 -2.89 11.76 2.38
CA ASN A 23 -1.62 12.01 3.07
C ASN A 23 -1.81 12.74 4.42
N GLU A 24 -2.76 13.69 4.50
CA GLU A 24 -3.09 14.40 5.74
C GLU A 24 -3.72 13.48 6.80
N ILE A 25 -4.57 12.52 6.39
CA ILE A 25 -5.14 11.53 7.30
C ILE A 25 -4.03 10.65 7.87
N LEU A 26 -3.19 10.07 7.01
CA LEU A 26 -2.11 9.16 7.43
C LEU A 26 -1.08 9.85 8.34
N SER A 27 -0.81 11.13 8.11
CA SER A 27 0.15 11.92 8.92
C SER A 27 -0.32 12.13 10.38
N GLN A 28 -1.59 11.84 10.68
CA GLN A 28 -2.12 11.94 12.02
C GLN A 28 -1.78 10.73 12.89
N TYR A 29 -1.44 9.58 12.32
CA TYR A 29 -1.10 8.37 13.06
C TYR A 29 0.07 8.56 14.03
N LYS A 30 -0.09 8.07 15.27
CA LYS A 30 0.90 8.19 16.36
C LYS A 30 1.51 6.86 16.82
N GLY A 31 1.19 5.73 16.18
CA GLY A 31 1.77 4.41 16.50
C GLY A 31 0.77 3.40 17.06
N GLU A 32 1.28 2.22 17.48
CA GLU A 32 0.50 1.02 17.82
C GLU A 32 -0.56 1.18 18.94
N CYS A 33 -0.46 2.23 19.75
CA CYS A 33 -1.41 2.53 20.84
C CYS A 33 -2.27 3.78 20.56
N ASP A 34 -2.32 4.22 19.30
CA ASP A 34 -3.17 5.32 18.86
C ASP A 34 -4.61 4.82 18.70
N ASN A 35 -5.38 4.83 19.80
CA ASN A 35 -6.78 4.42 19.78
C ASN A 35 -7.63 5.29 18.85
N TYR A 36 -7.23 6.54 18.61
CA TYR A 36 -7.95 7.40 17.66
C TYR A 36 -7.74 6.95 16.21
N TRP A 37 -6.54 6.44 15.91
CA TRP A 37 -6.28 5.78 14.63
C TRP A 37 -7.12 4.53 14.46
N SER A 38 -7.02 3.58 15.39
CA SER A 38 -7.72 2.29 15.31
C SER A 38 -9.24 2.44 15.24
N ASP A 39 -9.80 3.39 16.00
CA ASP A 39 -11.24 3.50 16.15
C ASP A 39 -11.89 4.39 15.07
N PHE A 40 -11.14 5.34 14.49
CA PHE A 40 -11.72 6.38 13.63
C PHE A 40 -10.94 6.72 12.37
N LEU A 41 -9.62 6.98 12.47
CA LEU A 41 -8.89 7.50 11.30
C LEU A 41 -8.61 6.41 10.25
N ILE A 42 -8.40 5.15 10.66
CA ILE A 42 -8.16 4.07 9.72
C ILE A 42 -9.35 3.88 8.77
N ILE A 43 -10.58 3.94 9.29
CA ILE A 43 -11.80 3.84 8.48
C ILE A 43 -11.87 5.00 7.48
N LYS A 44 -11.63 6.23 7.93
CA LYS A 44 -11.60 7.40 7.04
C LYS A 44 -10.52 7.30 5.96
N ALA A 45 -9.37 6.72 6.30
CA ALA A 45 -8.28 6.52 5.37
C ALA A 45 -8.66 5.48 4.32
N ILE A 46 -9.25 4.35 4.72
CA ILE A 46 -9.76 3.28 3.84
C ILE A 46 -10.84 3.84 2.91
N GLU A 47 -11.88 4.49 3.45
CA GLU A 47 -12.93 5.14 2.65
C GLU A 47 -12.33 6.11 1.63
N LYS A 48 -11.30 6.87 2.03
CA LYS A 48 -10.68 7.85 1.14
C LYS A 48 -9.92 7.21 -0.01
N ILE A 49 -9.19 6.11 0.24
CA ILE A 49 -8.39 5.43 -0.79
C ILE A 49 -9.25 4.51 -1.66
N ASP A 50 -10.38 3.98 -1.16
CA ASP A 50 -11.34 3.25 -1.98
C ASP A 50 -12.05 4.16 -3.01
N ASP A 51 -12.25 5.44 -2.67
CA ASP A 51 -12.76 6.46 -3.59
C ASP A 51 -11.75 6.88 -4.69
N PHE A 52 -10.54 6.34 -4.71
CA PHE A 52 -9.52 6.70 -5.70
C PHE A 52 -9.85 6.16 -7.09
N SER A 53 -9.83 7.04 -8.08
CA SER A 53 -9.74 6.64 -9.49
C SER A 53 -8.35 6.09 -9.82
N ASN A 54 -8.21 5.40 -10.96
CA ASN A 54 -6.90 4.94 -11.43
C ASN A 54 -5.87 6.08 -11.52
N ASN A 55 -6.30 7.30 -11.86
CA ASN A 55 -5.41 8.45 -11.91
C ASN A 55 -4.96 8.93 -10.51
N ASP A 56 -5.82 8.78 -9.49
CA ASP A 56 -5.45 9.08 -8.10
C ASP A 56 -4.38 8.08 -7.61
N TRP A 57 -4.56 6.80 -7.95
CA TRP A 57 -3.57 5.75 -7.69
C TRP A 57 -2.24 6.00 -8.40
N ASP A 58 -2.27 6.39 -9.68
CA ASP A 58 -1.06 6.75 -10.42
C ASP A 58 -0.34 7.96 -9.77
N CYS A 59 -1.11 8.96 -9.32
CA CYS A 59 -0.56 10.11 -8.57
C CYS A 59 0.05 9.66 -7.23
N LEU A 60 -0.58 8.74 -6.51
CA LEU A 60 -0.05 8.18 -5.26
C LEU A 60 1.27 7.41 -5.51
N LEU A 61 1.35 6.60 -6.56
CA LEU A 61 2.58 5.89 -6.94
C LEU A 61 3.72 6.85 -7.29
N MET A 62 3.41 7.96 -7.97
CA MET A 62 4.38 9.03 -8.19
C MET A 62 4.81 9.68 -6.88
N ASP A 63 3.87 9.99 -5.97
CA ASP A 63 4.19 10.57 -4.65
C ASP A 63 5.12 9.67 -3.85
N LEU A 64 4.82 8.37 -3.78
CA LEU A 64 5.63 7.35 -3.12
C LEU A 64 7.04 7.20 -3.73
N SER A 65 7.17 7.46 -5.03
CA SER A 65 8.46 7.36 -5.74
C SER A 65 9.39 8.54 -5.48
N HIS A 66 8.82 9.72 -5.16
CA HIS A 66 9.54 11.00 -5.09
C HIS A 66 9.65 11.58 -3.68
N GLN A 67 8.74 11.25 -2.76
CA GLN A 67 8.75 11.78 -1.40
C GLN A 67 9.25 10.74 -0.39
N ASN A 68 9.98 11.22 0.62
CA ASN A 68 10.38 10.41 1.77
C ASN A 68 9.42 10.70 2.92
N LYS A 69 8.48 9.78 3.19
CA LYS A 69 7.59 9.85 4.34
C LYS A 69 8.29 9.25 5.57
N ASN A 70 7.79 9.51 6.77
CA ASN A 70 8.35 8.89 7.98
C ASN A 70 7.82 7.45 8.15
N GLU A 71 8.46 6.68 9.03
CA GLU A 71 8.10 5.28 9.29
C GLU A 71 6.63 5.12 9.71
N LEU A 72 6.14 5.96 10.63
CA LEU A 72 4.75 5.91 11.10
C LEU A 72 3.75 6.09 9.95
N TRP A 73 4.01 7.04 9.06
CA TRP A 73 3.18 7.26 7.88
C TRP A 73 3.10 5.99 7.02
N TYR A 74 4.23 5.29 6.82
CA TYR A 74 4.24 4.05 6.04
C TYR A 74 3.49 2.91 6.75
N LEU A 75 3.59 2.80 8.07
CA LEU A 75 2.82 1.81 8.83
C LEU A 75 1.31 2.08 8.67
N ALA A 76 0.86 3.31 8.89
CA ALA A 76 -0.53 3.72 8.66
C ALA A 76 -0.99 3.46 7.21
N PHE A 77 -0.12 3.72 6.25
CA PHE A 77 -0.39 3.45 4.84
C PHE A 77 -0.63 1.95 4.59
N PHE A 78 0.22 1.08 5.11
CA PHE A 78 0.10 -0.37 4.88
C PHE A 78 -1.04 -1.03 5.65
N ASP A 79 -1.37 -0.51 6.83
CA ASP A 79 -2.59 -0.89 7.55
C ASP A 79 -3.82 -0.70 6.66
N THR A 80 -3.96 0.48 6.04
CA THR A 80 -5.11 0.79 5.19
C THR A 80 -5.13 -0.04 3.91
N LEU A 81 -3.97 -0.23 3.25
CA LEU A 81 -3.85 -1.01 2.01
C LEU A 81 -4.27 -2.48 2.16
N SER A 82 -4.26 -3.03 3.38
CA SER A 82 -4.64 -4.43 3.60
C SER A 82 -6.12 -4.70 3.38
N GLU A 83 -6.95 -3.64 3.42
CA GLU A 83 -8.42 -3.72 3.39
C GLU A 83 -9.05 -3.08 2.14
N VAL A 84 -8.26 -2.48 1.24
CA VAL A 84 -8.80 -1.74 0.07
C VAL A 84 -9.35 -2.65 -1.01
N GLU A 85 -10.37 -2.17 -1.72
CA GLU A 85 -10.99 -2.92 -2.83
C GLU A 85 -10.03 -3.06 -4.02
N ASN A 86 -9.25 -2.02 -4.30
CA ASN A 86 -8.30 -2.01 -5.41
C ASN A 86 -6.96 -2.67 -5.05
N TYR A 87 -7.04 -3.96 -4.72
CA TYR A 87 -5.90 -4.74 -4.23
C TYR A 87 -4.73 -4.82 -5.23
N GLN A 88 -4.97 -4.71 -6.55
CA GLN A 88 -3.88 -4.74 -7.53
C GLN A 88 -2.96 -3.52 -7.38
N TYR A 89 -3.52 -2.32 -7.24
CA TYR A 89 -2.73 -1.12 -6.97
C TYR A 89 -2.09 -1.13 -5.59
N ALA A 90 -2.76 -1.68 -4.58
CA ALA A 90 -2.17 -1.88 -3.25
C ALA A 90 -0.91 -2.77 -3.31
N LEU A 91 -0.97 -3.88 -4.05
CA LEU A 91 0.20 -4.76 -4.28
C LEU A 91 1.31 -4.04 -5.06
N ILE A 92 0.97 -3.23 -6.07
CA ILE A 92 1.96 -2.42 -6.79
C ILE A 92 2.65 -1.44 -5.83
N CYS A 93 1.91 -0.75 -4.95
CA CYS A 93 2.49 0.14 -3.94
C CYS A 93 3.49 -0.60 -3.04
N CYS A 94 3.10 -1.79 -2.54
CA CYS A 94 3.98 -2.65 -1.75
C CYS A 94 5.29 -2.96 -2.50
N ILE A 95 5.19 -3.32 -3.78
CA ILE A 95 6.34 -3.65 -4.62
C ILE A 95 7.24 -2.44 -4.85
N THR A 96 6.66 -1.30 -5.20
CA THR A 96 7.39 -0.08 -5.57
C THR A 96 8.32 0.40 -4.46
N ILE A 97 7.90 0.28 -3.20
CA ILE A 97 8.64 0.90 -2.10
C ILE A 97 9.47 -0.07 -1.26
N PHE A 98 9.19 -1.38 -1.30
CA PHE A 98 9.81 -2.40 -0.43
C PHE A 98 11.32 -2.22 -0.20
N HIS A 99 12.10 -2.04 -1.27
CA HIS A 99 13.56 -1.96 -1.18
C HIS A 99 14.08 -0.74 -0.40
N LYS A 100 13.32 0.35 -0.39
CA LYS A 100 13.71 1.63 0.22
C LYS A 100 13.37 1.72 1.70
N MET A 101 12.64 0.73 2.23
CA MET A 101 12.01 0.81 3.54
C MET A 101 12.87 0.24 4.68
N THR A 102 12.58 0.69 5.90
CA THR A 102 13.14 0.13 7.15
C THR A 102 12.67 -1.31 7.34
N HIS A 103 13.33 -2.06 8.23
CA HIS A 103 12.95 -3.45 8.49
C HIS A 103 11.51 -3.56 9.00
N SER A 104 11.14 -2.69 9.95
CA SER A 104 9.78 -2.58 10.50
C SER A 104 8.72 -2.44 9.40
N VAL A 105 8.89 -1.47 8.50
CA VAL A 105 7.96 -1.26 7.38
C VAL A 105 7.99 -2.45 6.40
N LYS A 106 9.13 -3.10 6.18
CA LYS A 106 9.19 -4.31 5.35
C LYS A 106 8.39 -5.47 5.94
N VAL A 107 8.39 -5.64 7.27
CA VAL A 107 7.51 -6.62 7.93
C VAL A 107 6.06 -6.32 7.60
N GLU A 108 5.67 -5.05 7.73
CA GLU A 108 4.29 -4.63 7.47
C GLU A 108 3.89 -4.83 6.00
N ILE A 109 4.77 -4.52 5.05
CA ILE A 109 4.55 -4.86 3.63
C ILE A 109 4.25 -6.34 3.44
N ILE A 110 5.02 -7.24 4.07
CA ILE A 110 4.78 -8.69 3.96
C ILE A 110 3.44 -9.07 4.60
N ASN A 111 3.05 -8.44 5.71
CA ASN A 111 1.74 -8.63 6.34
C ASN A 111 0.60 -8.18 5.42
N THR A 112 0.68 -6.98 4.85
CA THR A 112 -0.31 -6.44 3.90
C THR A 112 -0.46 -7.35 2.68
N ILE A 113 0.65 -7.79 2.07
CA ILE A 113 0.61 -8.72 0.95
C ILE A 113 -0.06 -10.04 1.36
N ASN A 114 0.27 -10.55 2.55
CA ASN A 114 -0.36 -11.76 3.09
C ASN A 114 -1.86 -11.62 3.25
N ALA A 115 -2.34 -10.50 3.78
CA ALA A 115 -3.75 -10.19 3.97
C ALA A 115 -4.48 -10.15 2.62
N ILE A 116 -3.96 -9.36 1.67
CA ILE A 116 -4.51 -9.24 0.32
C ILE A 116 -4.58 -10.61 -0.36
N LEU A 117 -3.49 -11.38 -0.34
CA LEU A 117 -3.46 -12.69 -0.98
C LEU A 117 -4.32 -13.74 -0.26
N ALA A 118 -4.69 -13.54 1.01
CA ALA A 118 -5.65 -14.43 1.66
C ALA A 118 -7.04 -14.31 1.04
N ASN A 119 -7.41 -13.09 0.63
CA ASN A 119 -8.74 -12.77 0.11
C ASN A 119 -8.83 -12.85 -1.42
N HIS A 120 -7.71 -12.64 -2.14
CA HIS A 120 -7.71 -12.47 -3.60
C HIS A 120 -6.78 -13.41 -4.36
N SER A 121 -6.32 -14.50 -3.73
CA SER A 121 -5.21 -15.33 -4.23
C SER A 121 -5.26 -15.59 -5.74
N ASN A 122 -6.39 -16.04 -6.28
CA ASN A 122 -6.51 -16.54 -7.66
C ASN A 122 -6.81 -15.47 -8.73
N GLN A 123 -6.80 -14.19 -8.34
CA GLN A 123 -7.20 -13.08 -9.21
C GLN A 123 -6.06 -12.07 -9.46
N VAL A 124 -4.88 -12.31 -8.87
CA VAL A 124 -3.72 -11.43 -8.99
C VAL A 124 -2.94 -11.76 -10.26
N ASP A 125 -2.54 -10.72 -10.99
CA ASP A 125 -1.72 -10.85 -12.20
C ASP A 125 -0.40 -11.59 -11.93
N ILE A 126 -0.03 -12.51 -12.83
CA ILE A 126 1.16 -13.37 -12.66
C ILE A 126 2.47 -12.56 -12.57
N ASN A 127 2.55 -11.40 -13.22
CA ASN A 127 3.71 -10.52 -13.13
C ASN A 127 3.81 -9.87 -11.75
N ILE A 128 2.68 -9.54 -11.12
CA ILE A 128 2.65 -9.05 -9.73
C ILE A 128 3.07 -10.19 -8.79
N ILE A 129 2.56 -11.41 -8.98
CA ILE A 129 2.98 -12.59 -8.20
C ILE A 129 4.48 -12.84 -8.29
N ASN A 130 5.07 -12.74 -9.49
CA ASN A 130 6.51 -12.93 -9.67
C ASN A 130 7.33 -11.84 -8.98
N GLN A 131 6.86 -10.59 -8.97
CA GLN A 131 7.50 -9.51 -8.22
C GLN A 131 7.39 -9.72 -6.70
N ILE A 132 6.24 -10.20 -6.21
CA ILE A 132 6.06 -10.56 -4.80
C ILE A 132 6.98 -11.71 -4.39
N LYS A 133 7.19 -12.71 -5.26
CA LYS A 133 8.18 -13.78 -5.02
C LYS A 133 9.59 -13.22 -4.84
N ASN A 134 9.96 -12.21 -5.64
CA ASN A 134 11.26 -11.54 -5.48
C ASN A 134 11.35 -10.81 -4.14
N ILE A 135 10.31 -10.10 -3.72
CA ILE A 135 10.22 -9.45 -2.41
C ILE A 135 10.40 -10.47 -1.28
N ALA A 136 9.65 -11.58 -1.31
CA ALA A 136 9.72 -12.63 -0.30
C ALA A 136 11.15 -13.21 -0.18
N ASN A 137 11.84 -13.42 -1.32
CA ASN A 137 13.21 -13.94 -1.33
C ASN A 137 14.25 -12.95 -0.81
N LEU A 138 13.96 -11.66 -0.87
CA LEU A 138 14.84 -10.59 -0.39
C LEU A 138 14.58 -10.22 1.07
N PHE A 139 13.43 -10.60 1.62
CA PHE A 139 13.09 -10.37 3.01
C PHE A 139 13.90 -11.30 3.92
N GLN A 140 14.58 -10.72 4.90
CA GLN A 140 15.41 -11.44 5.86
C GLN A 140 14.75 -11.38 7.24
N PRO A 141 13.98 -12.41 7.65
CA PRO A 141 13.27 -12.39 8.92
C PRO A 141 14.26 -12.39 10.09
N GLN A 142 14.01 -11.51 11.06
CA GLN A 142 14.84 -11.31 12.26
C GLN A 142 14.26 -12.00 13.50
N SER A 143 13.02 -12.49 13.44
CA SER A 143 12.32 -13.18 14.52
C SER A 143 11.57 -14.43 14.04
N GLU A 144 11.19 -15.32 14.96
CA GLU A 144 10.37 -16.49 14.63
C GLU A 144 8.96 -16.09 14.13
N LEU A 145 8.41 -15.00 14.66
CA LEU A 145 7.13 -14.46 14.18
C LEU A 145 7.24 -14.02 12.71
N GLU A 146 8.31 -13.32 12.34
CA GLU A 146 8.56 -12.92 10.95
C GLU A 146 8.78 -14.12 10.03
N LYS A 147 9.41 -15.20 10.52
CA LYS A 147 9.49 -16.45 9.75
C LYS A 147 8.12 -17.07 9.49
N ILE A 148 7.23 -17.04 10.47
CA ILE A 148 5.85 -17.53 10.31
C ILE A 148 5.11 -16.69 9.27
N VAL A 149 5.24 -15.36 9.34
CA VAL A 149 4.67 -14.42 8.37
C VAL A 149 5.18 -14.69 6.96
N LEU A 150 6.49 -14.85 6.79
CA LEU A 150 7.10 -15.17 5.48
C LEU A 150 6.68 -16.55 4.94
N ASN A 151 6.63 -17.57 5.81
CA ASN A 151 6.16 -18.90 5.41
C ASN A 151 4.69 -18.89 4.98
N SER A 152 3.85 -18.11 5.67
CA SER A 152 2.45 -17.88 5.28
C SER A 152 2.34 -17.28 3.88
N LEU A 153 3.27 -16.39 3.51
CA LEU A 153 3.32 -15.81 2.17
C LEU A 153 3.72 -16.86 1.14
N TYR A 154 4.78 -17.63 1.38
CA TYR A 154 5.20 -18.70 0.46
C TYR A 154 4.08 -19.72 0.19
N LEU A 155 3.32 -20.12 1.21
CA LEU A 155 2.19 -21.02 1.04
C LEU A 155 1.11 -20.46 0.10
N LYS A 156 0.87 -19.15 0.15
CA LYS A 156 -0.10 -18.49 -0.76
C LYS A 156 0.47 -18.38 -2.18
N LEU A 157 1.73 -18.01 -2.33
CA LEU A 157 2.39 -17.88 -3.63
C LEU A 157 2.51 -19.21 -4.38
N ASN A 158 2.68 -20.32 -3.65
CA ASN A 158 2.74 -21.66 -4.24
C ASN A 158 1.38 -22.20 -4.70
N LYS A 159 0.27 -21.58 -4.28
CA LYS A 159 -1.08 -21.89 -4.82
C LYS A 159 -1.36 -21.19 -6.15
N GLN A 160 -0.47 -20.29 -6.58
CA GLN A 160 -0.61 -19.49 -7.80
C GLN A 160 0.18 -20.06 -9.01
N THR A 161 0.68 -21.29 -8.90
CA THR A 161 1.33 -22.06 -9.98
C THR A 161 0.37 -23.10 -10.53
#